data_AF-A0A382DF28-F1
#
_entry.id   AF-A0A382DF28-F1
#
_cell.length_a   1.000
_cell.length_b   1.000
_cell.length_c   1.000
_cell.angle_alpha   90.00
_cell.angle_beta   90.00
_cell.angle_gamma   90.00
#
_symmetry.space_group_name_H-M   'P 1'
#
loop_
_entity.id
_entity.type
_entity.pdbx_description
1 polymer ?
#
loop_
_entity_poly.entity_id
_entity_poly.type
_entity_poly.pdbx_seq_one_letter_code
_entity_poly.pdbx_strand_id
1 'polypeptide(L)'
;KFSLHIEEQKLPPMGDDLVFKSASLVPMLSSQWQASQDPNDREKSASAVKFRWDGQFIPNPELSGSWKVIAQVADMSDFDPARKTRVNRPLFSSLTLKEGGKTNDPALAWSGNTLMDLTRYQALKMTPVNLGGNDYLFVEAGGFGTRKKPGWKPKLLVLAR
;
A
#
# COMPACT_ATOMS: atom_id res chain seq x y z
N LYS A 1 24.44 -40.43 27.61
CA LYS A 1 23.97 -39.97 26.28
C LYS A 1 22.71 -39.13 26.52
N PHE A 2 22.79 -37.82 26.37
CA PHE A 2 21.64 -36.93 26.53
C PHE A 2 21.10 -36.62 25.14
N SER A 3 19.89 -37.10 24.85
CA SER A 3 19.19 -36.81 23.60
C SER A 3 18.43 -35.49 23.78
N LEU A 4 18.98 -34.41 23.25
CA LEU A 4 18.33 -33.10 23.21
C LEU A 4 17.22 -33.17 22.16
N HIS A 5 15.97 -33.34 22.58
CA HIS A 5 14.82 -33.12 21.70
C HIS A 5 14.65 -31.61 21.54
N ILE A 6 15.01 -31.09 20.36
CA ILE A 6 14.66 -29.72 19.97
C ILE A 6 13.18 -29.79 19.57
N GLU A 7 12.29 -29.48 20.51
CA GLU A 7 10.92 -29.10 20.14
C GLU A 7 11.00 -27.87 19.26
N GLU A 8 10.44 -28.00 18.07
CA GLU A 8 10.27 -26.94 17.11
C GLU A 8 9.55 -25.78 17.81
N GLN A 9 10.31 -24.73 18.14
CA GLN A 9 9.81 -23.53 18.77
C GLN A 9 8.85 -22.90 17.76
N LYS A 10 7.55 -23.25 17.82
CA LYS A 10 6.49 -22.53 17.14
C LYS A 10 6.65 -21.10 17.61
N LEU A 11 7.17 -20.23 16.74
CA LEU A 11 7.07 -18.79 16.90
C LEU A 11 5.66 -18.52 17.41
N PRO A 12 5.48 -17.78 18.53
CA PRO A 12 4.13 -17.44 18.96
C PRO A 12 3.42 -16.90 17.72
N PRO A 13 2.15 -17.29 17.47
CA PRO A 13 1.42 -16.72 16.34
C PRO A 13 1.55 -15.21 16.51
N MET A 14 2.28 -14.54 15.61
CA MET A 14 2.53 -13.11 15.74
C MET A 14 1.16 -12.47 15.70
N GLY A 15 0.65 -12.11 16.89
CA GLY A 15 -0.71 -11.67 17.05
C GLY A 15 -0.91 -10.41 16.22
N ASP A 16 -2.00 -10.38 15.47
CA ASP A 16 -2.36 -9.30 14.55
C ASP A 16 -2.22 -7.88 15.15
N ASP A 17 -2.28 -7.76 16.48
CA ASP A 17 -2.04 -6.52 17.23
C ASP A 17 -0.63 -5.92 17.03
N LEU A 18 0.40 -6.73 16.76
CA LEU A 18 1.76 -6.24 16.55
C LEU A 18 1.93 -5.58 15.17
N VAL A 19 1.17 -6.03 14.17
CA VAL A 19 1.19 -5.46 12.82
C VAL A 19 0.69 -4.01 12.86
N PHE A 20 -0.41 -3.74 13.57
CA PHE A 20 -0.92 -2.39 13.73
C PHE A 20 -0.08 -1.51 14.68
N LYS A 21 0.48 -2.09 15.75
CA LYS A 21 1.41 -1.36 16.63
C LYS A 21 2.66 -0.90 15.90
N SER A 22 3.21 -1.70 14.99
CA SER A 22 4.39 -1.28 14.20
C SER A 22 4.04 -0.19 13.17
N ALA A 23 2.87 -0.27 12.54
CA ALA A 23 2.38 0.71 11.58
C ALA A 23 2.12 2.10 12.19
N SER A 24 1.64 2.18 13.43
CA SER A 24 1.39 3.46 14.11
C SER A 24 2.66 4.14 14.63
N LEU A 25 3.74 3.39 14.82
CA LEU A 25 5.00 3.90 15.37
C LEU A 25 5.94 4.50 14.31
N VAL A 26 5.87 4.01 13.06
CA VAL A 26 6.83 4.39 12.01
C VAL A 26 6.20 5.35 10.99
N PRO A 27 6.68 6.59 10.87
CA PRO A 27 6.21 7.51 9.83
C PRO A 27 6.54 7.00 8.43
N MET A 28 5.52 6.90 7.58
CA MET A 28 5.60 6.31 6.25
C MET A 28 5.76 7.36 5.14
N LEU A 29 6.39 6.96 4.03
CA LEU A 29 6.47 7.81 2.84
C LEU A 29 5.14 7.75 2.08
N SER A 30 4.63 8.89 1.66
CA SER A 30 3.40 9.00 0.88
C SER A 30 3.62 9.83 -0.38
N SER A 31 2.64 9.82 -1.29
CA SER A 31 2.66 10.69 -2.46
C SER A 31 2.70 12.19 -2.08
N GLN A 32 2.07 12.58 -0.97
CA GLN A 32 2.18 13.93 -0.43
C GLN A 32 3.61 14.27 0.00
N TRP A 33 4.28 13.39 0.74
CA TRP A 33 5.68 13.58 1.13
C TRP A 33 6.60 13.67 -0.10
N GLN A 34 6.35 12.82 -1.10
CA GLN A 34 7.10 12.80 -2.35
C GLN A 34 6.94 14.09 -3.16
N ALA A 35 5.74 14.67 -3.20
CA ALA A 35 5.46 15.92 -3.89
C ALA A 35 6.17 17.12 -3.27
N SER A 36 6.49 17.05 -1.97
CA SER A 36 7.25 18.09 -1.26
C SER A 36 8.77 18.00 -1.46
N GLN A 37 9.28 16.96 -2.13
CA GLN A 37 10.72 16.83 -2.40
C GLN A 37 11.14 17.80 -3.50
N ASP A 38 12.04 18.72 -3.16
CA ASP A 38 12.54 19.76 -4.05
C ASP A 38 14.09 19.82 -3.99
N PRO A 39 14.81 19.50 -5.08
CA PRO A 39 16.26 19.53 -5.11
C PRO A 39 16.83 20.95 -5.01
N ASN A 40 16.03 21.97 -5.32
CA ASN A 40 16.42 23.37 -5.23
C ASN A 40 16.01 24.01 -3.89
N ASP A 41 15.17 23.33 -3.10
CA ASP A 41 14.70 23.78 -1.80
C ASP A 41 14.82 22.67 -0.74
N ARG A 42 15.98 22.67 -0.08
CA ARG A 42 16.32 21.68 0.96
C ARG A 42 15.49 21.87 2.23
N GLU A 43 15.06 23.10 2.54
CA GLU A 43 14.26 23.39 3.73
C GLU A 43 12.83 22.83 3.59
N LYS A 44 12.24 23.00 2.40
CA LYS A 44 10.96 22.39 2.04
C LYS A 44 11.02 20.87 2.06
N SER A 45 12.12 20.29 1.58
CA SER A 45 12.34 18.84 1.64
C SER A 45 12.51 18.31 3.07
N ALA A 46 13.18 19.06 3.95
CA ALA A 46 13.41 18.71 5.35
C ALA A 46 12.15 18.84 6.21
N SER A 47 11.27 19.79 5.89
CA SER A 47 9.99 20.01 6.57
C SER A 47 8.85 19.13 6.05
N ALA A 48 9.08 18.33 5.00
CA ALA A 48 8.08 17.46 4.41
C ALA A 48 7.52 16.45 5.42
N VAL A 49 6.22 16.53 5.68
CA VAL A 49 5.52 15.66 6.64
C VAL A 49 5.36 14.26 6.06
N LYS A 50 5.85 13.26 6.80
CA LYS A 50 5.59 11.84 6.52
C LYS A 50 4.20 11.46 7.01
N PHE A 51 3.57 10.51 6.31
CA PHE A 51 2.28 9.98 6.74
C PHE A 51 2.43 9.29 8.10
N ARG A 52 1.56 9.62 9.05
CA ARG A 52 1.48 8.96 10.35
C ARG A 52 0.08 8.40 10.50
N TRP A 53 0.01 7.10 10.72
CA TRP A 53 -1.25 6.47 11.06
C TRP A 53 -1.42 6.48 12.59
N ASP A 54 -2.61 6.85 13.05
CA ASP A 54 -2.97 6.95 14.46
C ASP A 54 -3.29 5.59 15.11
N GLY A 55 -3.28 4.52 14.32
CA GLY A 55 -3.65 3.17 14.76
C GLY A 55 -5.16 2.93 14.74
N GLN A 56 -5.97 3.92 14.33
CA GLN A 56 -7.42 3.76 14.22
C GLN A 56 -7.78 3.22 12.84
N PHE A 57 -8.39 2.03 12.83
CA PHE A 57 -8.94 1.47 11.60
C PHE A 57 -10.24 2.20 11.22
N ILE A 58 -10.27 2.72 9.99
CA ILE A 58 -11.44 3.33 9.39
C ILE A 58 -11.98 2.34 8.35
N PRO A 59 -13.17 1.76 8.54
CA PRO A 59 -13.75 0.88 7.54
C PRO A 59 -14.14 1.68 6.28
N ASN A 60 -13.85 1.13 5.10
CA ASN A 60 -14.41 1.59 3.83
C ASN A 60 -15.10 0.41 3.11
N PRO A 61 -16.44 0.32 3.15
CA PRO A 61 -17.19 -0.76 2.53
C PRO A 61 -16.98 -0.89 1.02
N GLU A 62 -16.74 0.22 0.30
CA GLU A 62 -16.52 0.20 -1.16
C GLU A 62 -15.25 -0.57 -1.53
N LEU A 63 -14.25 -0.52 -0.65
CA LEU A 63 -12.96 -1.19 -0.82
C LEU A 63 -12.93 -2.61 -0.25
N SER A 64 -13.84 -2.94 0.66
CA SER A 64 -13.87 -4.27 1.26
C SER A 64 -14.03 -5.38 0.21
N GLY A 65 -13.36 -6.51 0.43
CA GLY A 65 -13.43 -7.67 -0.45
C GLY A 65 -12.13 -7.98 -1.19
N SER A 66 -12.23 -8.88 -2.16
CA SER A 66 -11.07 -9.39 -2.92
C SER A 66 -10.93 -8.70 -4.25
N TRP A 67 -9.71 -8.25 -4.53
CA TRP A 67 -9.34 -7.53 -5.73
C TRP A 67 -8.16 -8.22 -6.41
N LYS A 68 -8.16 -8.22 -7.74
CA LYS A 68 -7.07 -8.80 -8.55
C LYS A 68 -6.45 -7.73 -9.43
N VAL A 69 -5.13 -7.66 -9.44
CA VAL A 69 -4.41 -6.72 -10.33
C VAL A 69 -4.60 -7.16 -11.78
N ILE A 70 -5.14 -6.25 -12.60
CA ILE A 70 -5.41 -6.47 -14.02
C ILE A 70 -4.54 -5.61 -14.94
N ALA A 71 -4.09 -4.45 -14.45
CA ALA A 71 -3.31 -3.49 -15.25
C ALA A 71 -2.39 -2.64 -14.37
N GLN A 72 -1.44 -1.97 -15.02
CA GLN A 72 -0.59 -0.96 -14.41
C GLN A 72 -0.48 0.23 -15.35
N VAL A 73 -0.87 1.41 -14.89
CA VAL A 73 -0.96 2.65 -15.68
C VAL A 73 -0.15 3.77 -15.03
N ALA A 74 0.17 4.83 -15.78
CA ALA A 74 0.86 5.99 -15.22
C ALA A 74 -0.14 6.91 -14.50
N ASP A 75 -1.26 7.20 -15.16
CA ASP A 75 -2.36 7.98 -14.60
C ASP A 75 -3.71 7.24 -14.76
N MET A 76 -4.72 7.63 -13.97
CA MET A 76 -6.05 6.99 -14.00
C MET A 76 -6.73 7.12 -15.37
N SER A 77 -6.48 8.23 -16.07
CA SER A 77 -7.02 8.49 -17.42
C SER A 77 -6.46 7.57 -18.50
N ASP A 78 -5.31 6.93 -18.25
CA ASP A 78 -4.68 6.04 -19.23
C ASP A 78 -5.28 4.62 -19.17
N PHE A 79 -6.12 4.33 -18.17
CA PHE A 79 -6.75 3.04 -18.04
C PHE A 79 -7.93 2.92 -18.99
N ASP A 80 -7.81 1.97 -19.92
CA ASP A 80 -8.89 1.54 -20.79
C ASP A 80 -9.24 0.07 -20.46
N PRO A 81 -10.45 -0.21 -19.96
CA PRO A 81 -10.85 -1.57 -19.61
C PRO A 81 -10.93 -2.51 -20.82
N ALA A 82 -11.08 -2.00 -22.04
CA ALA A 82 -11.07 -2.79 -23.27
C ALA A 82 -9.65 -3.20 -23.69
N ARG A 83 -8.62 -2.55 -23.13
CA ARG A 83 -7.22 -2.74 -23.53
C ARG A 83 -6.46 -3.60 -22.53
N LYS A 84 -5.89 -4.72 -23.00
CA LYS A 84 -4.94 -5.50 -22.20
C LYS A 84 -3.67 -4.70 -21.95
N THR A 85 -3.39 -4.45 -20.68
CA THR A 85 -2.21 -3.71 -20.25
C THR A 85 -1.22 -4.68 -19.60
N ARG A 86 0.08 -4.55 -19.91
CA ARG A 86 1.10 -5.38 -19.26
C ARG A 86 1.28 -4.94 -17.82
N VAL A 87 1.16 -5.88 -16.89
CA VAL A 87 1.54 -5.69 -15.49
C VAL A 87 3.01 -6.11 -15.34
N ASN A 88 3.89 -5.18 -14.97
CA ASN A 88 5.30 -5.48 -14.82
C ASN A 88 5.70 -5.48 -13.33
N ARG A 89 5.90 -6.68 -12.77
CA ARG A 89 6.32 -6.92 -11.37
C ARG A 89 5.49 -6.08 -10.37
N PRO A 90 4.19 -6.37 -10.24
CA PRO A 90 3.34 -5.63 -9.32
C PRO A 90 3.77 -5.89 -7.86
N LEU A 91 3.48 -4.94 -6.96
CA LEU A 91 3.79 -5.09 -5.53
C LEU A 91 3.14 -6.35 -4.94
N PHE A 92 1.91 -6.64 -5.39
CA PHE A 92 1.13 -7.83 -5.08
C PHE A 92 0.31 -8.20 -6.33
N SER A 93 -0.08 -9.47 -6.48
CA SER A 93 -0.95 -9.93 -7.59
C SER A 93 -2.44 -9.86 -7.26
N SER A 94 -2.78 -10.01 -5.98
CA SER A 94 -4.13 -9.91 -5.43
C SER A 94 -4.11 -9.22 -4.07
N LEU A 95 -5.18 -8.52 -3.77
CA LEU A 95 -5.37 -7.77 -2.53
C LEU A 95 -6.77 -8.09 -1.98
N THR A 96 -6.85 -8.70 -0.81
CA THR A 96 -8.12 -8.92 -0.11
C THR A 96 -8.18 -7.98 1.08
N LEU A 97 -9.05 -6.99 1.05
CA LEU A 97 -9.26 -6.03 2.12
C LEU A 97 -10.31 -6.57 3.09
N LYS A 98 -9.87 -6.95 4.29
CA LYS A 98 -10.69 -7.55 5.35
C LYS A 98 -10.99 -6.54 6.43
N GLU A 99 -12.04 -6.78 7.21
CA GLU A 99 -12.35 -5.97 8.39
C GLU A 99 -11.17 -5.89 9.37
N GLY A 100 -11.12 -4.79 10.11
CA GLY A 100 -10.06 -4.51 11.06
C GLY A 100 -8.71 -4.16 10.41
N GLY A 101 -8.70 -3.75 9.14
CA GLY A 101 -7.51 -3.22 8.45
C GLY A 101 -6.53 -4.28 7.95
N LYS A 102 -6.95 -5.56 7.95
CA LYS A 102 -6.12 -6.69 7.56
C LYS A 102 -6.21 -6.95 6.07
N THR A 103 -5.16 -7.56 5.52
CA THR A 103 -5.19 -8.04 4.13
C THR A 103 -4.86 -9.53 4.00
N ASN A 104 -4.76 -10.04 2.77
CA ASN A 104 -4.21 -11.37 2.50
C ASN A 104 -2.68 -11.43 2.66
N ASP A 105 -1.99 -10.29 2.74
CA ASP A 105 -0.56 -10.19 2.96
C ASP A 105 -0.29 -9.59 4.36
N PRO A 106 0.43 -10.28 5.25
CA PRO A 106 0.71 -9.76 6.60
C PRO A 106 1.58 -8.50 6.60
N ALA A 107 2.29 -8.21 5.50
CA ALA A 107 3.07 -6.98 5.36
C ALA A 107 2.24 -5.79 4.85
N LEU A 108 0.96 -6.01 4.53
CA LEU A 108 0.05 -4.98 4.07
C LEU A 108 -1.10 -4.78 5.07
N ALA A 109 -1.25 -3.55 5.54
CA ALA A 109 -2.38 -3.11 6.34
C ALA A 109 -3.19 -2.07 5.55
N TRP A 110 -4.47 -1.89 5.84
CA TRP A 110 -5.27 -0.86 5.20
C TRP A 110 -6.17 -0.13 6.19
N SER A 111 -6.50 1.12 5.88
CA SER A 111 -7.44 1.93 6.65
C SER A 111 -7.99 3.04 5.77
N GLY A 112 -9.32 3.20 5.74
CA GLY A 112 -10.01 4.13 4.85
C GLY A 112 -9.57 3.92 3.41
N ASN A 113 -8.92 4.93 2.83
CA ASN A 113 -8.43 4.93 1.44
C ASN A 113 -6.90 4.79 1.35
N THR A 114 -6.27 4.22 2.39
CA THR A 114 -4.81 4.08 2.46
C THR A 114 -4.43 2.63 2.65
N LEU A 115 -3.55 2.14 1.78
CA LEU A 115 -2.87 0.85 1.92
C LEU A 115 -1.46 1.12 2.43
N MET A 116 -1.12 0.55 3.57
CA MET A 116 0.15 0.70 4.25
C MET A 116 1.03 -0.52 3.97
N ASP A 117 2.14 -0.31 3.28
CA ASP A 117 3.21 -1.29 3.08
C ASP A 117 4.19 -1.19 4.25
N LEU A 118 4.17 -2.19 5.12
CA LEU A 118 5.00 -2.26 6.33
C LEU A 118 6.42 -2.76 6.06
N THR A 119 6.67 -3.36 4.88
CA THR A 119 8.03 -3.75 4.46
C THR A 119 8.82 -2.51 4.04
N ARG A 120 8.17 -1.60 3.30
CA ARG A 120 8.81 -0.38 2.77
C ARG A 120 8.48 0.87 3.56
N TYR A 121 7.59 0.77 4.56
CA TYR A 121 7.02 1.90 5.29
C TYR A 121 6.49 2.98 4.35
N GLN A 122 5.54 2.59 3.51
CA GLN A 122 4.90 3.47 2.53
C GLN A 122 3.38 3.47 2.71
N ALA A 123 2.79 4.65 2.59
CA ALA A 123 1.36 4.85 2.56
C ALA A 123 0.93 5.08 1.10
N LEU A 124 0.25 4.08 0.55
CA LEU A 124 -0.20 4.01 -0.82
C LEU A 124 -1.68 4.42 -0.87
N LYS A 125 -1.99 5.42 -1.68
CA LYS A 125 -3.38 5.85 -1.86
C LYS A 125 -4.17 4.81 -2.65
N MET A 126 -5.39 4.55 -2.17
CA MET A 126 -6.41 3.72 -2.82
C MET A 126 -7.56 4.61 -3.29
N THR A 127 -8.00 4.43 -4.54
CA THR A 127 -9.10 5.19 -5.14
C THR A 127 -10.06 4.22 -5.83
N PRO A 128 -11.26 3.99 -5.28
CA PRO A 128 -12.30 3.24 -5.97
C PRO A 128 -12.89 4.08 -7.11
N VAL A 129 -13.16 3.45 -8.24
CA VAL A 129 -13.78 4.08 -9.41
C VAL A 129 -14.71 3.07 -10.06
N ASN A 130 -15.96 3.47 -10.31
CA ASN A 130 -16.87 2.69 -11.14
C ASN A 130 -16.78 3.16 -12.60
N LEU A 131 -16.46 2.26 -13.52
CA LEU A 131 -16.38 2.55 -14.95
C LEU A 131 -17.24 1.54 -15.72
N GLY A 132 -18.27 2.02 -16.41
CA GLY A 132 -19.15 1.18 -17.22
C GLY A 132 -19.88 0.09 -16.43
N GLY A 133 -20.20 0.34 -15.16
CA GLY A 133 -20.87 -0.63 -14.28
C GLY A 133 -19.94 -1.65 -13.62
N ASN A 134 -18.63 -1.61 -13.89
CA ASN A 134 -17.63 -2.43 -13.22
C ASN A 134 -16.86 -1.61 -12.19
N ASP A 135 -16.56 -2.23 -11.05
CA ASP A 135 -15.78 -1.62 -9.99
C ASP A 135 -14.29 -1.85 -10.21
N TYR A 136 -13.55 -0.76 -10.23
CA TYR A 136 -12.09 -0.76 -10.31
C TYR A 136 -11.52 -0.09 -9.08
N LEU A 137 -10.35 -0.57 -8.66
CA LEU A 137 -9.59 0.00 -7.57
C LEU A 137 -8.20 0.39 -8.08
N PHE A 138 -7.89 1.68 -7.98
CA PHE A 138 -6.58 2.21 -8.30
C PHE A 138 -5.75 2.31 -7.02
N VAL A 139 -4.59 1.66 -7.00
CA VAL A 139 -3.66 1.66 -5.87
C VAL A 139 -2.31 2.19 -6.33
N GLU A 140 -1.72 3.12 -5.59
CA GLU A 140 -0.36 3.57 -5.88
C GLU A 140 0.63 2.40 -5.77
N ALA A 141 1.50 2.22 -6.77
CA ALA A 141 2.52 1.18 -6.79
C ALA A 141 3.71 1.47 -5.85
N GLY A 142 3.71 2.61 -5.17
CA GLY A 142 4.77 3.05 -4.27
C GLY A 142 6.08 3.36 -4.97
N GLY A 143 7.18 3.19 -4.25
CA GLY A 143 8.53 3.50 -4.74
C GLY A 143 8.98 4.93 -4.44
N PHE A 144 8.38 5.55 -3.42
CA PHE A 144 8.77 6.87 -2.90
C PHE A 144 10.23 6.90 -2.43
N GLY A 145 10.89 8.03 -2.62
CA GLY A 145 12.24 8.27 -2.13
C GLY A 145 12.83 9.59 -2.60
N THR A 146 13.96 9.97 -1.98
CA THR A 146 14.67 11.24 -2.23
C THR A 146 15.41 11.29 -3.57
N ARG A 147 15.61 10.15 -4.23
CA ARG A 147 16.32 10.06 -5.53
C ARG A 147 15.42 10.28 -6.75
N LYS A 148 14.12 10.55 -6.53
CA LYS A 148 13.17 10.79 -7.63
C LYS A 148 13.25 12.24 -8.10
N LYS A 149 13.01 12.45 -9.38
CA LYS A 149 12.94 13.81 -9.96
C LYS A 149 11.72 14.55 -9.39
N PRO A 150 11.76 15.88 -9.30
CA PRO A 150 10.59 16.70 -9.02
C PRO A 150 9.44 16.36 -9.96
N GLY A 151 8.21 16.30 -9.41
CA GLY A 151 7.02 15.94 -10.17
C GLY A 151 6.89 14.45 -10.52
N TRP A 152 7.80 13.58 -10.05
CA TRP A 152 7.63 12.14 -10.21
C TRP A 152 6.42 11.65 -9.43
N LYS A 153 5.58 10.86 -10.10
CA LYS A 153 4.42 10.19 -9.51
C LYS A 153 4.61 8.67 -9.53
N PRO A 154 4.13 7.95 -8.50
CA PRO A 154 4.06 6.50 -8.58
C PRO A 154 3.12 6.09 -9.70
N LYS A 155 3.42 4.96 -10.34
CA LYS A 155 2.43 4.30 -11.22
C LYS A 155 1.24 3.84 -10.40
N LEU A 156 0.12 3.61 -11.06
CA LEU A 156 -1.09 3.06 -10.46
C LEU A 156 -1.26 1.60 -10.88
N LEU A 157 -1.46 0.73 -9.90
CA LEU A 157 -1.99 -0.61 -10.10
C LEU A 157 -3.50 -0.48 -10.23
N VAL A 158 -4.06 -1.10 -11.27
CA VAL A 158 -5.52 -1.17 -11.45
C VAL A 158 -5.95 -2.58 -11.09
N LEU A 159 -6.88 -2.66 -10.16
CA LEU A 159 -7.47 -3.90 -9.71
C LEU A 159 -8.95 -3.94 -10.09
N ALA A 160 -9.47 -5.15 -10.30
CA ALA A 160 -10.89 -5.40 -10.52
C ALA A 160 -11.37 -6.52 -9.59
N ARG A 161 -12.68 -6.56 -9.34
CA ARG A 161 -13.37 -7.60 -8.59
C ARG A 161 -14.39 -8.32 -9.46
#